data_AF-A0A7Y1SYK4-F1
#
_entry.id   AF-A0A7Y1SYK4-F1
#
_cell.length_a   1.000
_cell.length_b   1.000
_cell.length_c   1.000
_cell.angle_alpha   90.00
_cell.angle_beta   90.00
_cell.angle_gamma   90.00
#
_symmetry.space_group_name_H-M   'P 1'
#
loop_
_entity.id
_entity.type
_entity.pdbx_description
1 polymer ?
#
loop_
_entity_poly.entity_id
_entity_poly.type
_entity_poly.pdbx_seq_one_letter_code
_entity_poly.pdbx_strand_id
1 'polypeptide(L)'
;TFIGPLARAYYFRSGDLSEEERELRSKLFGSFTDIRRPNTAYRWATHDLMELPVTTIPLIRTPFHLSYLLWLAGISEKLADLYLSVALAACRATGTTPSVLIHPLDFFGGDDAPDLAFFPGMEHSGAEKRAISGHFLDRLTDAFDFTTCRAHVEASKPSRTVTL
;
A
#
# COMPACT_ATOMS: atom_id res chain seq x y z
N THR A 1 -5.48 6.34 3.69
CA THR A 1 -5.97 5.36 4.70
C THR A 1 -6.15 6.10 6.02
N PHE A 2 -6.94 5.61 6.98
CA PHE A 2 -7.07 6.29 8.28
C PHE A 2 -5.79 6.20 9.15
N ILE A 3 -4.86 5.30 8.79
CA ILE A 3 -3.58 5.15 9.48
C ILE A 3 -2.61 6.26 9.10
N GLY A 4 -2.86 7.05 8.04
CA GLY A 4 -1.93 8.10 7.59
C GLY A 4 -1.42 9.03 8.71
N PRO A 5 -2.28 9.56 9.59
CA PRO A 5 -1.89 10.33 10.78
C PRO A 5 -1.07 9.53 11.80
N LEU A 6 -1.37 8.24 12.01
CA LEU A 6 -0.66 7.37 12.95
C LEU A 6 0.72 6.95 12.41
N ALA A 7 0.79 6.62 11.11
CA ALA A 7 2.04 6.35 10.40
C ALA A 7 2.93 7.58 10.37
N ARG A 8 2.36 8.77 10.16
CA ARG A 8 3.06 10.05 10.26
C ARG A 8 3.59 10.29 11.67
N ALA A 9 2.78 10.04 12.69
CA ALA A 9 3.20 10.17 14.09
C ALA A 9 4.32 9.18 14.45
N TYR A 10 4.24 7.93 13.98
CA TYR A 10 5.32 6.95 14.15
C TYR A 10 6.59 7.40 13.42
N TYR A 11 6.50 7.73 12.13
CA TYR A 11 7.62 8.19 11.30
C TYR A 11 8.31 9.45 11.86
N PHE A 12 7.53 10.42 12.36
CA PHE A 12 8.08 11.61 13.01
C PHE A 12 8.68 11.35 14.39
N ARG A 13 8.34 10.22 15.03
CA ARG A 13 8.90 9.80 16.32
C ARG A 13 10.15 8.94 16.16
N SER A 14 10.24 8.16 15.08
CA SER A 14 11.38 7.29 14.78
C SER A 14 12.46 7.95 13.93
N GLY A 15 12.18 9.10 13.29
CA GLY A 15 13.16 9.88 12.54
C GLY A 15 13.62 11.14 13.27
N ASP A 16 14.90 11.49 13.11
CA ASP A 16 15.50 12.74 13.61
C ASP A 16 15.24 13.87 12.60
N LEU A 17 13.98 14.33 12.54
CA LEU A 17 13.52 15.26 11.52
C LEU A 17 13.46 16.69 12.07
N SER A 18 14.00 17.64 11.30
CA SER A 18 13.85 19.06 11.61
C SER A 18 12.39 19.51 11.47
N GLU A 19 12.03 20.65 12.08
CA GLU A 19 10.67 21.19 12.01
C GLU A 19 10.24 21.48 10.57
N GLU A 20 11.17 21.94 9.73
CA GLU A 20 10.96 22.21 8.30
C GLU A 20 10.69 20.92 7.50
N GLU A 21 11.41 19.84 7.82
CA GLU A 21 11.18 18.52 7.22
C GLU A 21 9.85 17.90 7.64
N ARG A 22 9.41 18.14 8.89
CA ARG A 22 8.09 17.72 9.37
C ARG A 22 6.97 18.44 8.62
N GLU A 23 7.13 19.72 8.35
CA GLU A 23 6.15 20.53 7.62
C GLU A 23 6.02 20.10 6.15
N LEU A 24 7.15 19.88 5.45
CA LEU A 24 7.19 19.32 4.09
C LEU A 24 6.55 17.93 4.01
N ARG A 25 6.72 17.12 5.06
CA ARG A 25 6.23 15.73 5.14
C ARG A 25 4.83 15.62 5.78
N SER A 26 4.21 16.74 6.15
CA SER A 26 2.85 16.81 6.74
C SER A 26 1.73 16.37 5.79
N LYS A 27 2.02 16.28 4.48
CA LYS A 27 1.10 15.79 3.45
C LYS A 27 1.30 14.32 3.07
N LEU A 28 2.37 13.67 3.55
CA LEU A 28 2.60 12.24 3.29
C LEU A 28 1.43 11.40 3.82
N PHE A 29 1.15 10.23 3.26
CA PHE A 29 0.14 9.28 3.77
C PHE A 29 -1.35 9.69 3.67
N GLY A 30 -1.66 10.85 3.06
CA GLY A 30 -3.02 11.31 2.82
C GLY A 30 -3.73 11.87 4.06
N SER A 31 -5.00 12.20 3.87
CA SER A 31 -5.90 12.84 4.82
C SER A 31 -7.02 11.90 5.29
N PHE A 32 -7.72 12.24 6.38
CA PHE A 32 -8.88 11.47 6.84
C PHE A 32 -10.05 11.48 5.85
N THR A 33 -10.18 12.53 5.02
CA THR A 33 -11.27 12.62 4.03
C THR A 33 -11.07 11.63 2.89
N ASP A 34 -9.83 11.20 2.62
CA ASP A 34 -9.52 10.21 1.60
C ASP A 34 -10.15 8.83 1.86
N ILE A 35 -10.59 8.56 3.10
CA ILE A 35 -11.32 7.33 3.47
C ILE A 35 -12.65 7.23 2.72
N ARG A 36 -13.28 8.36 2.39
CA ARG A 36 -14.55 8.38 1.66
C ARG A 36 -14.40 8.11 0.17
N ARG A 37 -13.17 8.14 -0.35
CA ARG A 37 -12.92 7.89 -1.77
C ARG A 37 -13.18 6.42 -2.12
N PRO A 38 -13.64 6.14 -3.36
CA PRO A 38 -13.82 4.77 -3.82
C PRO A 38 -12.52 3.96 -3.74
N ASN A 39 -12.64 2.64 -3.54
CA ASN A 39 -11.53 1.69 -3.71
C ASN A 39 -11.41 1.19 -5.17
N THR A 40 -12.38 1.51 -6.02
CA THR A 40 -12.40 1.14 -7.45
C THR A 40 -12.06 2.35 -8.31
N ALA A 41 -11.70 2.13 -9.57
CA ALA A 41 -11.43 3.24 -10.48
C ALA A 41 -12.63 4.19 -10.61
N TYR A 42 -12.37 5.48 -10.72
CA TYR A 42 -13.39 6.52 -10.86
C TYR A 42 -12.87 7.69 -11.71
N ARG A 43 -13.79 8.44 -12.31
CA ARG A 43 -13.44 9.63 -13.10
C ARG A 43 -13.61 10.89 -12.27
N TRP A 44 -12.66 11.81 -12.35
CA TRP A 44 -12.83 13.13 -11.77
C TRP A 44 -13.83 13.97 -12.59
N ALA A 45 -14.72 14.68 -11.91
CA ALA A 45 -15.70 15.56 -12.57
C ALA A 45 -15.03 16.80 -13.19
N THR A 46 -13.99 17.29 -12.51
CA THR A 46 -13.38 18.61 -12.74
C THR A 46 -12.28 18.57 -13.78
N HIS A 47 -11.67 17.40 -13.98
CA HIS A 47 -10.59 17.16 -14.92
C HIS A 47 -10.91 15.80 -15.53
N ASP A 48 -10.90 15.66 -16.85
CA ASP A 48 -11.26 14.40 -17.54
C ASP A 48 -10.20 13.30 -17.33
N LEU A 49 -9.98 12.91 -16.07
CA LEU A 49 -8.92 12.06 -15.58
C LEU A 49 -9.53 10.85 -14.89
N MET A 50 -9.04 9.67 -15.26
CA MET A 50 -9.35 8.42 -14.58
C MET A 50 -8.35 8.20 -13.45
N GLU A 51 -8.86 8.00 -12.23
CA GLU A 51 -8.04 7.62 -11.08
C GLU A 51 -8.22 6.13 -10.80
N LEU A 52 -7.09 5.41 -10.71
CA LEU A 52 -7.03 4.07 -10.14
C LEU A 52 -6.38 4.20 -8.75
N PRO A 53 -7.17 4.15 -7.67
CA PRO A 53 -6.61 4.28 -6.33
C PRO A 53 -5.80 3.03 -5.97
N VAL A 54 -4.78 3.22 -5.15
CA VAL A 54 -4.16 2.12 -4.40
C VAL A 54 -5.22 1.58 -3.45
N THR A 55 -5.44 0.27 -3.48
CA THR A 55 -6.48 -0.34 -2.67
C THR A 55 -6.16 -0.21 -1.19
N THR A 56 -7.17 0.17 -0.42
CA THR A 56 -7.18 -0.02 1.04
C THR A 56 -8.06 -1.22 1.35
N ILE A 57 -7.79 -1.95 2.44
CA ILE A 57 -8.61 -3.11 2.79
C ILE A 57 -10.08 -2.67 2.87
N PRO A 58 -11.01 -3.28 2.12
CA PRO A 58 -12.42 -2.90 2.17
C PRO A 58 -12.97 -2.95 3.60
N LEU A 59 -13.96 -2.10 3.88
CA LEU A 59 -14.61 -1.93 5.19
C LEU A 59 -13.74 -1.28 6.27
N ILE A 60 -12.52 -1.77 6.49
CA ILE A 60 -11.64 -1.28 7.57
C ILE A 60 -10.71 -0.15 7.11
N ARG A 61 -10.43 -0.01 5.81
CA ARG A 61 -9.65 1.08 5.20
C ARG A 61 -8.21 1.22 5.74
N THR A 62 -7.62 0.11 6.16
CA THR A 62 -6.17 0.00 6.44
C THR A 62 -5.36 -0.15 5.14
N PRO A 63 -4.05 0.13 5.15
CA PRO A 63 -3.20 -0.01 3.96
C PRO A 63 -3.16 -1.45 3.42
N PHE A 64 -3.28 -1.61 2.10
CA PHE A 64 -2.96 -2.85 1.40
C PHE A 64 -1.68 -2.60 0.60
N HIS A 65 -0.52 -2.85 1.22
CA HIS A 65 0.78 -2.44 0.69
C HIS A 65 1.90 -3.38 1.13
N LEU A 66 2.82 -3.70 0.22
CA LEU A 66 3.85 -4.71 0.47
C LEU A 66 4.81 -4.33 1.60
N SER A 67 5.30 -3.09 1.63
CA SER A 67 6.15 -2.61 2.75
C SER A 67 5.52 -2.74 4.14
N TYR A 68 4.18 -2.63 4.26
CA TYR A 68 3.50 -2.84 5.54
C TYR A 68 3.50 -4.32 5.94
N LEU A 69 3.31 -5.21 4.97
CA LEU A 69 3.38 -6.65 5.21
C LEU A 69 4.81 -7.08 5.54
N LEU A 70 5.83 -6.51 4.89
CA LEU A 70 7.24 -6.73 5.22
C LEU A 70 7.57 -6.30 6.65
N TRP A 71 7.17 -5.09 7.03
CA TRP A 71 7.32 -4.61 8.41
C TRP A 71 6.60 -5.52 9.42
N LEU A 72 5.37 -5.94 9.10
CA LEU A 72 4.59 -6.82 9.95
C LEU A 72 5.21 -8.23 10.06
N ALA A 73 5.80 -8.73 8.97
CA ALA A 73 6.49 -10.02 8.95
C ALA A 73 7.77 -9.99 9.80
N GLY A 74 8.50 -8.86 9.81
CA GLY A 74 9.63 -8.64 10.72
C GLY A 74 9.25 -8.70 12.21
N ILE A 75 7.97 -8.44 12.55
CA ILE A 75 7.43 -8.66 13.90
C ILE A 75 6.92 -10.10 14.06
N SER A 76 6.11 -10.56 13.12
CA SER A 76 5.52 -11.90 13.10
C SER A 76 4.98 -12.26 11.71
N GLU A 77 5.62 -13.24 11.06
CA GLU A 77 5.15 -13.78 9.77
C GLU A 77 3.69 -14.24 9.81
N LYS A 78 3.29 -14.93 10.88
CA LYS A 78 1.89 -15.39 11.06
C LYS A 78 0.90 -14.24 11.10
N LEU A 79 1.28 -13.11 11.71
CA LEU A 79 0.42 -11.94 11.76
C LEU A 79 0.34 -11.26 10.39
N ALA A 80 1.44 -11.22 9.64
CA ALA A 80 1.44 -10.73 8.26
C ALA A 80 0.54 -11.58 7.35
N ASP A 81 0.61 -12.90 7.48
CA ASP A 81 -0.25 -13.83 6.76
C ASP A 81 -1.73 -13.70 7.10
N LEU A 82 -2.03 -13.53 8.40
CA LEU A 82 -3.40 -13.28 8.84
C LEU A 82 -3.92 -11.95 8.27
N TYR A 83 -3.10 -10.91 8.31
CA TYR A 83 -3.45 -9.60 7.77
C TYR A 83 -3.74 -9.68 6.26
N LEU A 84 -2.87 -10.32 5.49
CA LEU A 84 -3.10 -10.53 4.05
C LEU A 84 -4.34 -11.38 3.80
N SER A 85 -4.57 -12.43 4.57
CA SER A 85 -5.75 -13.30 4.43
C SER A 85 -7.05 -12.53 4.67
N VAL A 86 -7.08 -11.66 5.69
CA VAL A 86 -8.20 -10.74 5.95
C VAL A 86 -8.38 -9.74 4.79
N ALA A 87 -7.28 -9.19 4.26
CA ALA A 87 -7.31 -8.28 3.12
C ALA A 87 -7.95 -8.92 1.89
N LEU A 88 -7.49 -10.12 1.51
CA LEU A 88 -7.98 -10.88 0.36
C LEU A 88 -9.44 -11.30 0.56
N ALA A 89 -9.81 -11.76 1.76
CA ALA A 89 -11.17 -12.13 2.09
C ALA A 89 -12.13 -10.93 1.98
N ALA A 90 -11.73 -9.76 2.49
CA ALA A 90 -12.50 -8.53 2.36
C ALA A 90 -12.68 -8.12 0.90
N CYS A 91 -11.61 -8.15 0.10
CA CYS A 91 -11.65 -7.89 -1.34
C CYS A 91 -12.63 -8.82 -2.06
N ARG A 92 -12.59 -10.13 -1.80
CA ARG A 92 -13.53 -11.09 -2.37
C ARG A 92 -14.97 -10.82 -1.93
N ALA A 93 -15.19 -10.57 -0.64
CA ALA A 93 -16.52 -10.34 -0.08
C ALA A 93 -17.18 -9.06 -0.63
N THR A 94 -16.40 -8.03 -0.97
CA THR A 94 -16.91 -6.77 -1.52
C THR A 94 -16.78 -6.68 -3.05
N GLY A 95 -16.33 -7.73 -3.73
CA GLY A 95 -16.06 -7.72 -5.17
C GLY A 95 -15.01 -6.69 -5.59
N THR A 96 -14.12 -6.29 -4.68
CA THR A 96 -13.05 -5.33 -4.95
C THR A 96 -11.84 -6.04 -5.52
N THR A 97 -11.51 -5.76 -6.79
CA THR A 97 -10.25 -6.17 -7.40
C THR A 97 -9.13 -5.26 -6.90
N PRO A 98 -8.09 -5.78 -6.22
CA PRO A 98 -7.08 -4.92 -5.62
C PRO A 98 -6.12 -4.33 -6.66
N SER A 99 -5.69 -3.10 -6.43
CA SER A 99 -4.57 -2.41 -7.07
C SER A 99 -3.50 -2.17 -5.99
N VAL A 100 -2.34 -2.79 -6.16
CA VAL A 100 -1.27 -2.84 -5.13
C VAL A 100 -0.04 -2.08 -5.63
N LEU A 101 0.60 -1.32 -4.75
CA LEU A 101 1.90 -0.70 -5.03
C LEU A 101 3.03 -1.59 -4.55
N ILE A 102 4.08 -1.65 -5.38
CA ILE A 102 5.36 -2.28 -5.08
C ILE A 102 6.48 -1.26 -5.29
N HIS A 103 7.51 -1.35 -4.46
CA HIS A 103 8.69 -0.49 -4.52
C HIS A 103 9.95 -1.36 -4.67
N PRO A 104 11.02 -0.85 -5.31
CA PRO A 104 12.30 -1.57 -5.33
C PRO A 104 12.79 -1.98 -3.94
N LEU A 105 12.56 -1.14 -2.93
CA LEU A 105 12.95 -1.39 -1.54
C LEU A 105 12.13 -2.48 -0.83
N ASP A 106 11.05 -2.96 -1.45
CA ASP A 106 10.34 -4.17 -1.00
C ASP A 106 11.12 -5.45 -1.36
N PHE A 107 12.18 -5.35 -2.17
CA PHE A 107 13.00 -6.47 -2.63
C PHE A 107 14.49 -6.30 -2.31
N PHE A 108 14.95 -5.08 -2.06
CA PHE A 108 16.36 -4.77 -1.78
C PHE A 108 16.59 -4.55 -0.29
N GLY A 109 17.63 -5.18 0.24
CA GLY A 109 18.13 -4.95 1.60
C GLY A 109 19.31 -3.97 1.62
N GLY A 110 19.80 -3.65 2.83
CA GLY A 110 21.01 -2.83 3.00
C GLY A 110 22.26 -3.46 2.39
N ASP A 111 22.26 -4.78 2.19
CA ASP A 111 23.29 -5.56 1.50
C ASP A 111 23.26 -5.38 -0.02
N ASP A 112 22.08 -5.14 -0.62
CA ASP A 112 21.94 -4.88 -2.06
C ASP A 112 22.18 -3.40 -2.42
N ALA A 113 21.73 -2.48 -1.56
CA ALA A 113 21.79 -1.04 -1.81
C ALA A 113 22.27 -0.26 -0.57
N PRO A 114 23.59 -0.27 -0.27
CA PRO A 114 24.14 0.38 0.93
C PRO A 114 23.85 1.88 1.00
N ASP A 115 23.86 2.58 -0.13
CA ASP A 115 23.56 4.02 -0.21
C ASP A 115 22.10 4.35 0.16
N LEU A 116 21.23 3.34 0.18
CA LEU A 116 19.81 3.46 0.54
C LEU A 116 19.53 2.94 1.95
N ALA A 117 20.55 2.60 2.75
CA ALA A 117 20.40 2.02 4.09
C ALA A 117 19.63 2.91 5.09
N PHE A 118 19.48 4.21 4.80
CA PHE A 118 18.69 5.12 5.61
C PHE A 118 17.16 4.95 5.45
N PHE A 119 16.71 4.20 4.44
CA PHE A 119 15.28 3.91 4.27
C PHE A 119 14.81 2.87 5.31
N PRO A 120 13.54 2.95 5.77
CA PRO A 120 12.98 1.96 6.68
C PRO A 120 13.01 0.53 6.13
N GLY A 121 13.28 -0.45 7.00
CA GLY A 121 13.29 -1.87 6.63
C GLY A 121 14.59 -2.33 5.97
N MET A 122 15.59 -1.46 5.80
CA MET A 122 16.89 -1.80 5.19
C MET A 122 17.82 -2.57 6.12
N GLU A 123 17.44 -2.74 7.39
CA GLU A 123 18.07 -3.67 8.33
C GLU A 123 17.91 -5.14 7.92
N HIS A 124 16.90 -5.46 7.10
CA HIS A 124 16.71 -6.79 6.54
C HIS A 124 17.56 -6.97 5.27
N SER A 125 18.07 -8.19 5.08
CA SER A 125 18.75 -8.56 3.85
C SER A 125 17.79 -8.59 2.66
N GLY A 126 18.32 -8.42 1.46
CA GLY A 126 17.57 -8.57 0.23
C GLY A 126 16.96 -9.96 0.09
N ALA A 127 17.67 -10.99 0.53
CA ALA A 127 17.20 -12.37 0.47
C ALA A 127 15.94 -12.57 1.32
N GLU A 128 15.93 -12.07 2.56
CA GLU A 128 14.76 -12.13 3.45
C GLU A 128 13.57 -11.38 2.85
N LYS A 129 13.80 -10.15 2.35
CA LYS A 129 12.74 -9.36 1.72
C LYS A 129 12.15 -10.06 0.49
N ARG A 130 12.99 -10.63 -0.38
CA ARG A 130 12.53 -11.37 -1.56
C ARG A 130 11.74 -12.62 -1.17
N ALA A 131 12.13 -13.34 -0.12
CA ALA A 131 11.39 -14.50 0.36
C ALA A 131 9.99 -14.11 0.85
N ILE A 132 9.89 -13.08 1.69
CA ILE A 132 8.62 -12.59 2.23
C ILE A 132 7.75 -11.99 1.10
N SER A 133 8.32 -11.12 0.27
CA SER A 133 7.62 -10.48 -0.85
C SER A 133 7.13 -11.51 -1.87
N GLY A 134 7.94 -12.52 -2.19
CA GLY A 134 7.56 -13.63 -3.06
C GLY A 134 6.34 -14.37 -2.52
N HIS A 135 6.37 -14.77 -1.26
CA HIS A 135 5.23 -15.42 -0.60
C HIS A 135 3.93 -14.59 -0.69
N PHE A 136 4.00 -13.28 -0.45
CA PHE A 136 2.81 -12.43 -0.57
C PHE A 136 2.32 -12.25 -2.01
N LEU A 137 3.24 -12.19 -2.99
CA LEU A 137 2.88 -12.14 -4.40
C LEU A 137 2.23 -13.45 -4.84
N ASP A 138 2.75 -14.60 -4.42
CA ASP A 138 2.15 -15.91 -4.70
C ASP A 138 0.72 -15.98 -4.15
N ARG A 139 0.52 -15.57 -2.89
CA ARG A 139 -0.80 -15.47 -2.26
C ARG A 139 -1.76 -14.55 -3.00
N LEU A 140 -1.26 -13.45 -3.58
CA LEU A 140 -2.04 -12.53 -4.40
C LEU A 140 -2.43 -13.19 -5.73
N THR A 141 -1.50 -13.87 -6.41
CA THR A 141 -1.75 -14.56 -7.68
C THR A 141 -2.66 -15.78 -7.53
N ASP A 142 -2.63 -16.46 -6.38
CA ASP A 142 -3.59 -17.51 -6.05
C ASP A 142 -5.03 -16.95 -5.92
N ALA A 143 -5.14 -15.66 -5.60
CA ALA A 143 -6.41 -15.03 -5.31
C ALA A 143 -6.99 -14.22 -6.48
N PHE A 144 -6.14 -13.61 -7.30
CA PHE A 144 -6.51 -12.67 -8.36
C PHE A 144 -5.52 -12.76 -9.53
N ASP A 145 -6.03 -12.51 -10.75
CA ASP A 145 -5.18 -12.43 -11.94
C ASP A 145 -4.38 -11.13 -11.98
N PHE A 146 -3.11 -11.23 -12.34
CA PHE A 146 -2.25 -10.07 -12.52
C PHE A 146 -2.45 -9.47 -13.91
N THR A 147 -2.61 -8.15 -13.94
CA THR A 147 -2.83 -7.42 -15.18
C THR A 147 -2.24 -6.02 -15.09
N THR A 148 -2.22 -5.32 -16.22
CA THR A 148 -1.77 -3.93 -16.27
C THR A 148 -2.82 -3.00 -15.67
N CYS A 149 -2.39 -1.84 -15.14
CA CYS A 149 -3.34 -0.83 -14.63
C CYS A 149 -4.39 -0.42 -15.67
N ARG A 150 -4.02 -0.37 -16.96
CA ARG A 150 -4.94 -0.08 -18.06
C ARG A 150 -6.06 -1.11 -18.14
N ALA A 151 -5.71 -2.39 -18.25
CA ALA A 151 -6.68 -3.47 -18.35
C ALA A 151 -7.56 -3.58 -17.08
N HIS A 152 -6.99 -3.31 -15.91
CA HIS A 152 -7.74 -3.25 -14.66
C HIS A 152 -8.82 -2.15 -14.68
N VAL A 153 -8.47 -0.94 -15.14
CA VAL A 153 -9.41 0.16 -15.28
C VAL A 153 -10.51 -0.18 -16.30
N GLU A 154 -10.14 -0.73 -17.46
CA GLU A 154 -11.08 -1.14 -18.51
C GLU A 154 -12.09 -2.20 -18.01
N ALA A 155 -11.64 -3.17 -17.23
CA ALA A 155 -12.48 -4.20 -16.63
C ALA A 155 -13.43 -3.65 -15.54
N SER A 156 -13.01 -2.61 -14.80
CA SER A 156 -13.76 -2.05 -13.67
C SER A 156 -15.02 -1.25 -14.06
N LYS A 157 -15.21 -0.93 -15.34
CA LYS A 157 -16.34 -0.12 -15.87
C LYS A 157 -16.66 1.10 -14.98
N PRO A 158 -15.75 2.07 -14.87
CA PRO A 158 -15.86 3.18 -13.93
C PRO A 158 -17.15 3.99 -14.18
N SER A 159 -18.13 3.84 -13.28
CA SER A 159 -19.47 4.42 -13.41
C SER A 159 -19.70 5.68 -12.57
N ARG A 160 -18.77 5.98 -11.65
CA ARG A 160 -18.92 7.11 -10.71
C ARG A 160 -17.97 8.24 -11.06
N THR A 161 -18.56 9.41 -11.21
CA THR A 161 -17.86 10.69 -11.28
C THR A 161 -17.72 11.25 -9.86
N VAL A 162 -16.50 11.62 -9.46
CA VAL A 162 -16.20 12.19 -8.13
C VAL A 162 -15.87 13.67 -8.26
N THR A 163 -16.49 14.50 -7.41
CA THR A 163 -16.17 15.92 -7.21
C THR A 163 -15.25 16.10 -6.00
N LEU A 164 -14.48 17.19 -5.97
CA LEU A 164 -13.56 17.52 -4.87
C LEU A 164 -14.27 17.72 -3.53
#